data_AF-A0A7S2NZ38-F1
#
_entry.id   AF-A0A7S2NZ38-F1
#
_cell.length_a   1.000
_cell.length_b   1.000
_cell.length_c   1.000
_cell.angle_alpha   90.00
_cell.angle_beta   90.00
_cell.angle_gamma   90.00
#
_symmetry.space_group_name_H-M   'P 1'
#
loop_
_entity.id
_entity.type
_entity.pdbx_description
1 polymer ?
#
loop_
_entity_poly.entity_id
_entity_poly.type
_entity_poly.pdbx_seq_one_letter_code
_entity_poly.pdbx_strand_id
1 'polypeptide(L)'
;GHHITYACPDFHNPTQECFDKYQLEFIEDLTVQNYGTTYNAPKDENYPNRAYVDPAAFQTKMRFKLPEGLYGDPANDNLVLLQWHWVTGNSCLSEGYDTYPFPPGWSPDNMGPCPEPLSNTGVDVPPEQFWNCAEVQIFSATPTTPLPTSPPVTAAPTVSAKPTNTTP
;
A
#
# COMPACT_ATOMS: atom_id res chain seq x y z
N GLY A 1 6.74 -4.76 14.34
CA GLY A 1 6.55 -5.77 13.28
C GLY A 1 6.05 -5.08 12.03
N HIS A 2 5.94 -5.79 10.91
CA HIS A 2 5.42 -5.22 9.67
C HIS A 2 4.56 -6.21 8.91
N HIS A 3 3.66 -5.68 8.07
CA HIS A 3 2.89 -6.45 7.11
C HIS A 3 3.51 -6.33 5.72
N ILE A 4 3.48 -7.43 4.99
CA ILE A 4 3.71 -7.47 3.55
C ILE A 4 2.46 -8.07 2.92
N THR A 5 1.97 -7.45 1.85
CA THR A 5 0.76 -7.91 1.15
C THR A 5 1.11 -8.35 -0.25
N TYR A 6 0.54 -9.47 -0.66
CA TYR A 6 0.73 -10.08 -1.98
C TYR A 6 -0.62 -10.37 -2.63
N ALA A 7 -0.59 -10.59 -3.93
CA ALA A 7 -1.71 -11.09 -4.71
C ALA A 7 -1.29 -12.33 -5.51
N CYS A 8 -2.24 -13.20 -5.83
CA CYS A 8 -2.03 -14.26 -6.81
C CYS A 8 -3.28 -14.39 -7.69
N PRO A 9 -3.18 -14.11 -9.01
CA PRO A 9 -4.30 -14.29 -9.93
C PRO A 9 -4.53 -15.75 -10.32
N ASP A 10 -3.61 -16.67 -10.03
CA ASP A 10 -3.84 -18.12 -10.13
C ASP A 10 -4.59 -18.61 -8.88
N PHE A 11 -5.86 -18.24 -8.79
CA PHE A 11 -6.69 -18.45 -7.61
C PHE A 11 -6.85 -19.93 -7.22
N HIS A 12 -6.93 -20.83 -8.21
CA HIS A 12 -7.17 -22.26 -7.97
C HIS A 12 -5.89 -23.05 -7.66
N ASN A 13 -4.72 -22.49 -7.98
CA ASN A 13 -3.43 -23.11 -7.71
C ASN A 13 -2.41 -22.07 -7.21
N PRO A 14 -2.66 -21.41 -6.06
CA PRO A 14 -1.77 -20.37 -5.57
C PRO A 14 -0.44 -20.99 -5.12
N THR A 15 0.66 -20.41 -5.60
CA THR A 15 2.02 -20.78 -5.18
C THR A 15 2.74 -19.59 -4.56
N GLN A 16 3.82 -19.85 -3.81
CA GLN A 16 4.63 -18.77 -3.25
C GLN A 16 5.23 -17.90 -4.36
N GLU A 17 5.67 -18.51 -5.47
CA GLU A 17 6.21 -17.79 -6.62
C GLU A 17 5.18 -16.87 -7.29
N CYS A 18 3.90 -17.27 -7.28
CA CYS A 18 2.80 -16.43 -7.75
C CYS A 18 2.66 -15.17 -6.88
N PHE A 19 2.66 -15.34 -5.55
CA PHE A 19 2.60 -14.23 -4.62
C PHE A 19 3.80 -13.29 -4.75
N ASP A 20 5.02 -13.84 -4.78
CA ASP A 20 6.26 -13.08 -4.87
C ASP A 20 6.32 -12.20 -6.14
N LYS A 21 5.68 -12.64 -7.23
CA LYS A 21 5.56 -11.86 -8.46
C LYS A 21 4.64 -10.64 -8.34
N TYR A 22 3.60 -10.71 -7.50
CA TYR A 22 2.60 -9.65 -7.34
C TYR A 22 2.56 -9.13 -5.90
N GLN A 23 3.74 -8.79 -5.37
CA GLN A 23 3.85 -8.07 -4.12
C GLN A 23 3.30 -6.64 -4.27
N LEU A 24 2.44 -6.23 -3.34
CA LEU A 24 1.85 -4.90 -3.33
C LEU A 24 2.84 -3.88 -2.73
N GLU A 25 2.79 -2.66 -3.26
CA GLU A 25 3.57 -1.54 -2.73
C GLU A 25 2.79 -0.88 -1.57
N PHE A 26 3.47 -0.63 -0.45
CA PHE A 26 2.91 0.16 0.63
C PHE A 26 2.90 1.64 0.24
N ILE A 27 1.75 2.30 0.42
CA ILE A 27 1.58 3.71 0.05
C ILE A 27 1.59 4.60 1.28
N GLU A 28 0.75 4.30 2.26
CA GLU A 28 0.67 5.08 3.50
C GLU A 28 -0.08 4.31 4.60
N ASP A 29 0.27 4.65 5.84
CA ASP A 29 -0.48 4.30 7.02
C ASP A 29 -1.55 5.37 7.29
N LEU A 30 -2.79 4.93 7.49
CA LEU A 30 -3.98 5.75 7.76
C LEU A 30 -4.53 5.50 9.17
N THR A 31 -3.78 4.81 10.01
CA THR A 31 -4.23 4.35 11.34
C THR A 31 -4.59 5.53 12.24
N VAL A 32 -3.82 6.62 12.23
CA VAL A 32 -4.14 7.83 13.01
C VAL A 32 -5.48 8.42 12.58
N GLN A 33 -5.69 8.58 11.27
CA GLN A 33 -6.89 9.20 10.71
C GLN A 33 -8.15 8.35 10.96
N ASN A 34 -7.99 7.03 11.04
CA ASN A 34 -9.11 6.10 11.14
C ASN A 34 -9.40 5.62 12.56
N TYR A 35 -8.40 5.57 13.43
CA TYR A 35 -8.50 4.97 14.77
C TYR A 35 -7.92 5.85 15.89
N GLY A 36 -7.33 7.01 15.58
CA GLY A 36 -6.89 7.97 16.59
C GLY A 36 -5.62 7.58 17.36
N THR A 37 -4.74 6.76 16.76
CA THR A 37 -3.40 6.51 17.31
C THR A 37 -2.54 7.79 17.23
N THR A 38 -1.33 7.74 17.79
CA THR A 38 -0.45 8.91 17.86
C THR A 38 0.33 9.16 16.57
N TYR A 39 0.80 8.09 15.93
CA TYR A 39 1.67 8.16 14.77
C TYR A 39 1.22 7.20 13.67
N ASN A 40 1.46 7.61 12.44
CA ASN A 40 1.45 6.73 11.28
C ASN A 40 2.87 6.23 11.03
N ALA A 41 3.01 4.99 10.57
CA ALA A 41 4.26 4.49 10.04
C ALA A 41 4.72 5.32 8.82
N PRO A 42 5.94 5.89 8.83
CA PRO A 42 6.51 6.43 7.60
C PRO A 42 6.72 5.32 6.57
N LYS A 43 6.75 5.68 5.29
CA LYS A 43 7.13 4.74 4.24
C LYS A 43 8.64 4.45 4.34
N ASP A 44 9.01 3.19 4.14
CA ASP A 44 10.40 2.75 4.05
C ASP A 44 10.84 2.75 2.60
N GLU A 45 11.83 3.59 2.26
CA GLU A 45 12.36 3.68 0.89
C GLU A 45 13.22 2.46 0.50
N ASN A 46 13.81 1.76 1.48
CA ASN A 46 14.61 0.55 1.24
C ASN A 46 13.74 -0.71 1.15
N TYR A 47 12.61 -0.71 1.86
CA TYR A 47 11.63 -1.81 1.86
C TYR A 47 10.21 -1.28 1.59
N PRO A 48 9.92 -0.79 0.36
CA PRO A 48 8.70 -0.05 0.02
C PRO A 48 7.40 -0.88 0.04
N ASN A 49 7.51 -2.18 0.26
CA ASN A 49 6.43 -3.14 0.41
C ASN A 49 6.00 -3.35 1.88
N ARG A 50 6.77 -2.85 2.86
CA ARG A 50 6.51 -3.08 4.29
C ARG A 50 5.63 -1.99 4.89
N ALA A 51 4.53 -2.41 5.52
CA ALA A 51 3.69 -1.57 6.35
C ALA A 51 3.98 -1.84 7.83
N TYR A 52 4.71 -0.95 8.48
CA TYR A 52 5.10 -1.09 9.89
C TYR A 52 3.91 -0.85 10.82
N VAL A 53 3.84 -1.61 11.90
CA VAL A 53 2.69 -1.64 12.82
C VAL A 53 3.04 -0.96 14.13
N ASP A 54 2.16 -0.07 14.61
CA ASP A 54 2.20 0.50 15.95
C ASP A 54 2.09 -0.62 16.99
N PRO A 55 3.08 -0.80 17.89
CA PRO A 55 3.03 -1.86 18.91
C PRO A 55 1.84 -1.73 19.88
N ALA A 56 1.22 -0.54 19.98
CA ALA A 56 0.07 -0.29 20.85
C ALA A 56 -1.28 -0.31 20.12
N ALA A 57 -1.31 -0.43 18.78
CA ALA A 57 -2.56 -0.38 18.04
C ALA A 57 -3.31 -1.72 18.05
N PHE A 58 -4.61 -1.68 18.39
CA PHE A 58 -5.53 -2.82 18.23
C PHE A 58 -6.11 -2.94 16.82
N GLN A 59 -6.08 -1.85 16.07
CA GLN A 59 -6.59 -1.76 14.70
C GLN A 59 -5.62 -0.92 13.88
N THR A 60 -5.32 -1.37 12.68
CA THR A 60 -4.49 -0.65 11.71
C THR A 60 -5.23 -0.47 10.40
N LYS A 61 -4.95 0.61 9.68
CA LYS A 61 -5.45 0.80 8.33
C LYS A 61 -4.30 1.22 7.42
N MET A 62 -3.90 0.32 6.55
CA MET A 62 -2.79 0.51 5.62
C MET A 62 -3.32 0.60 4.20
N ARG A 63 -2.81 1.53 3.41
CA ARG A 63 -3.10 1.63 1.98
C ARG A 63 -1.97 1.00 1.19
N PHE A 64 -2.33 0.10 0.28
CA PHE A 64 -1.43 -0.53 -0.64
C PHE A 64 -1.84 -0.23 -2.09
N LYS A 65 -0.86 -0.21 -2.99
CA LYS A 65 -1.07 -0.13 -4.44
C LYS A 65 -0.95 -1.53 -5.04
N LEU A 66 -1.93 -1.90 -5.85
CA LEU A 66 -1.91 -3.12 -6.65
C LEU A 66 -0.85 -3.01 -7.77
N PRO A 67 -0.11 -4.11 -8.08
CA PRO A 67 0.75 -4.15 -9.25
C PRO A 67 0.01 -3.80 -10.54
N GLU A 68 0.67 -3.08 -11.43
CA GLU A 68 0.11 -2.77 -12.75
C GLU A 68 -0.16 -4.07 -13.53
N GLY A 69 -1.31 -4.13 -14.19
CA GLY A 69 -1.70 -5.32 -14.97
C GLY A 69 -2.14 -6.53 -14.13
N LEU A 70 -2.28 -6.40 -12.81
CA LEU A 70 -2.91 -7.43 -11.99
C LEU A 70 -4.43 -7.41 -12.19
N TYR A 71 -4.98 -8.52 -12.67
CA TYR A 71 -6.42 -8.79 -12.73
C TYR A 71 -6.63 -10.31 -12.65
N GLY A 72 -7.80 -10.72 -12.18
CA GLY A 72 -8.15 -12.15 -12.16
C GLY A 72 -8.57 -12.63 -13.54
N ASP A 73 -8.44 -13.94 -13.78
CA ASP A 73 -8.86 -14.55 -15.04
C ASP A 73 -10.40 -14.49 -15.18
N PRO A 74 -10.97 -13.91 -16.26
CA PRO A 74 -12.40 -13.94 -16.51
C PRO A 74 -13.00 -15.35 -16.60
N ALA A 75 -12.20 -16.37 -16.93
CA ALA A 75 -12.62 -17.77 -16.91
C ALA A 75 -12.82 -18.32 -15.48
N ASN A 76 -12.24 -17.66 -14.48
CA ASN A 76 -12.31 -18.00 -13.05
C ASN A 76 -12.97 -16.85 -12.24
N ASP A 77 -14.05 -16.27 -12.78
CA ASP A 77 -14.82 -15.20 -12.14
C ASP A 77 -14.00 -13.95 -11.73
N ASN A 78 -12.87 -13.70 -12.39
CA ASN A 78 -11.93 -12.62 -12.06
C ASN A 78 -11.37 -12.71 -10.63
N LEU A 79 -11.32 -13.92 -10.05
CA LEU A 79 -10.82 -14.14 -8.70
C LEU A 79 -9.31 -13.92 -8.61
N VAL A 80 -8.90 -13.31 -7.51
CA VAL A 80 -7.51 -13.13 -7.08
C VAL A 80 -7.46 -13.43 -5.59
N LEU A 81 -6.45 -14.18 -5.17
CA LEU A 81 -6.20 -14.41 -3.76
C LEU A 81 -5.25 -13.34 -3.25
N LEU A 82 -5.69 -12.51 -2.31
CA LEU A 82 -4.79 -11.64 -1.55
C LEU A 82 -4.25 -12.41 -0.35
N GLN A 83 -2.97 -12.21 -0.05
CA GLN A 83 -2.33 -12.74 1.15
C GLN A 83 -1.69 -11.57 1.91
N TRP A 84 -2.10 -11.39 3.15
CA TRP A 84 -1.41 -10.54 4.11
C TRP A 84 -0.51 -11.44 4.98
N HIS A 85 0.78 -11.15 4.96
CA HIS A 85 1.81 -11.79 5.78
C HIS A 85 2.27 -10.81 6.87
N TRP A 86 2.11 -11.18 8.13
CA TRP A 86 2.62 -10.44 9.28
C TRP A 86 3.90 -11.07 9.80
N VAL A 87 5.00 -10.31 9.74
CA VAL A 87 6.26 -10.63 10.41
C VAL A 87 6.30 -9.88 11.73
N THR A 88 6.33 -10.60 12.86
CA THR A 88 6.38 -9.95 14.17
C THR A 88 7.74 -9.30 14.42
N GLY A 89 7.79 -8.40 15.40
CA GLY A 89 9.02 -7.64 15.73
C GLY A 89 9.33 -7.64 17.22
N ASN A 90 8.84 -8.63 17.96
CA ASN A 90 9.00 -8.75 19.41
C ASN A 90 10.07 -9.79 19.81
N SER A 91 10.69 -10.48 18.85
CA SER A 91 11.59 -11.61 19.11
C SER A 91 12.99 -11.44 18.48
N CYS A 92 13.10 -10.66 17.40
CA CYS A 92 14.36 -10.34 16.72
C CYS A 92 14.16 -9.12 15.79
N LEU A 93 15.25 -8.53 15.31
CA LEU A 93 15.26 -7.43 14.35
C LEU A 93 15.22 -7.98 12.92
N SER A 94 14.15 -7.67 12.17
CA SER A 94 14.13 -7.93 10.73
C SER A 94 15.19 -7.08 10.02
N GLU A 95 15.71 -7.59 8.91
CA GLU A 95 16.63 -6.85 8.04
C GLU A 95 16.12 -5.43 7.74
N GLY A 96 16.97 -4.40 7.88
CA GLY A 96 16.62 -3.01 7.57
C GLY A 96 16.02 -2.18 8.71
N TYR A 97 15.57 -2.82 9.80
CA TYR A 97 15.01 -2.12 10.96
C TYR A 97 16.00 -1.15 11.62
N ASP A 98 17.30 -1.40 11.50
CA ASP A 98 18.37 -0.55 12.01
C ASP A 98 18.45 0.83 11.32
N THR A 99 17.89 0.95 10.13
CA THR A 99 17.87 2.19 9.34
C THR A 99 16.49 2.80 9.17
N TYR A 100 15.43 2.07 9.51
CA TYR A 100 14.07 2.55 9.38
C TYR A 100 13.75 3.66 10.40
N PRO A 101 13.16 4.80 9.99
CA PRO A 101 12.86 5.92 10.88
C PRO A 101 11.62 5.65 11.73
N PHE A 102 11.71 4.74 12.69
CA PHE A 102 10.61 4.40 13.58
C PHE A 102 10.03 5.63 14.30
N PRO A 103 8.68 5.75 14.38
CA PRO A 103 8.07 6.70 15.29
C PRO A 103 8.52 6.48 16.73
N PRO A 104 8.47 7.51 17.60
CA PRO A 104 8.88 7.39 18.99
C PRO A 104 8.17 6.23 19.71
N GLY A 105 8.96 5.32 20.30
CA GLY A 105 8.48 4.16 21.05
C GLY A 105 8.10 2.94 20.20
N TRP A 106 8.28 2.97 18.88
CA TRP A 106 8.01 1.83 18.00
C TRP A 106 9.23 0.94 17.75
N SER A 107 10.42 1.49 17.89
CA SER A 107 11.68 0.78 17.64
C SER A 107 11.80 -0.44 18.56
N PRO A 108 12.02 -1.65 18.02
CA PRO A 108 12.26 -2.85 18.81
C PRO A 108 13.69 -2.87 19.36
N ASP A 109 14.01 -1.95 20.28
CA ASP A 109 15.35 -1.76 20.81
C ASP A 109 15.86 -3.02 21.55
N ASN A 110 17.18 -3.26 21.49
CA ASN A 110 17.91 -4.31 22.23
C ASN A 110 17.70 -5.77 21.77
N MET A 111 17.22 -6.02 20.55
CA MET A 111 17.12 -7.37 19.97
C MET A 111 18.28 -7.65 19.00
N GLY A 112 18.64 -8.93 18.86
CA GLY A 112 19.56 -9.39 17.80
C GLY A 112 18.85 -9.53 16.45
N PRO A 113 19.59 -9.65 15.33
CA PRO A 113 18.99 -9.86 14.01
C PRO A 113 18.22 -11.18 13.95
N CYS A 114 17.16 -11.21 13.14
CA CYS A 114 16.44 -12.45 12.85
C CYS A 114 17.32 -13.44 12.07
N PRO A 115 17.19 -14.75 12.32
CA PRO A 115 17.82 -15.77 11.48
C PRO A 115 17.27 -15.69 10.05
N GLU A 116 18.18 -15.67 9.07
CA GLU A 116 17.82 -15.66 7.65
C GLU A 116 18.23 -16.97 6.96
N PRO A 117 17.43 -17.49 6.01
CA PRO A 117 16.11 -16.99 5.62
C PRO A 117 15.08 -17.20 6.74
N LEU A 118 14.08 -16.31 6.82
CA LEU A 118 12.94 -16.48 7.73
C LEU A 118 12.28 -17.86 7.55
N SER A 119 11.72 -18.39 8.63
CA SER A 119 11.02 -19.68 8.59
C SER A 119 9.84 -19.66 7.62
N ASN A 120 9.72 -20.71 6.79
CA ASN A 120 8.59 -20.89 5.88
C ASN A 120 7.28 -21.26 6.61
N THR A 121 7.34 -21.65 7.90
CA THR A 121 6.17 -22.03 8.70
C THR A 121 5.79 -20.97 9.74
N GLY A 122 6.71 -20.05 10.03
CA GLY A 122 6.50 -18.96 10.99
C GLY A 122 6.60 -19.34 12.46
N VAL A 123 7.00 -20.58 12.79
CA VAL A 123 7.05 -21.06 14.19
C VAL A 123 8.35 -21.77 14.59
N ASP A 124 9.14 -22.25 13.64
CA ASP A 124 10.34 -23.06 13.94
C ASP A 124 11.52 -22.22 14.47
N VAL A 125 11.63 -20.98 14.01
CA VAL A 125 12.61 -19.99 14.46
C VAL A 125 11.96 -18.60 14.49
N PRO A 126 12.40 -17.68 15.37
CA PRO A 126 11.94 -16.29 15.36
C PRO A 126 12.12 -15.63 13.98
N PRO A 127 11.30 -14.62 13.64
CA PRO A 127 10.13 -14.13 14.39
C PRO A 127 8.90 -15.01 14.17
N GLU A 128 7.88 -14.87 15.03
CA GLU A 128 6.57 -15.44 14.71
C GLU A 128 6.03 -14.81 13.41
N GLN A 129 5.37 -15.61 12.58
CA GLN A 129 4.77 -15.13 11.33
C GLN A 129 3.32 -15.63 11.20
N PHE A 130 2.48 -14.80 10.59
CA PHE A 130 1.06 -15.08 10.40
C PHE A 130 0.63 -14.75 8.97
N TRP A 131 -0.12 -15.64 8.34
CA TRP A 131 -0.67 -15.45 7.01
C TRP A 131 -2.18 -15.48 7.06
N ASN A 132 -2.82 -14.49 6.46
CA ASN A 132 -4.26 -14.46 6.23
C ASN A 132 -4.52 -14.24 4.74
N CYS A 133 -5.53 -14.90 4.21
CA CYS A 133 -5.93 -14.77 2.82
C CYS A 133 -7.32 -14.16 2.69
N ALA A 134 -7.54 -13.42 1.61
CA ALA A 134 -8.83 -12.89 1.24
C ALA A 134 -9.09 -13.13 -0.25
N GLU A 135 -10.26 -13.66 -0.56
CA GLU A 135 -10.74 -13.82 -1.93
C GLU A 135 -11.30 -12.48 -2.40
N VAL A 136 -10.82 -11.97 -3.53
CA VAL A 136 -11.29 -10.72 -4.12
C VAL A 136 -11.47 -10.88 -5.62
N GLN A 137 -12.23 -9.97 -6.23
CA GLN A 137 -12.31 -9.85 -7.68
C GLN A 137 -11.56 -8.60 -8.12
N ILE A 138 -10.66 -8.75 -9.09
CA ILE A 138 -9.93 -7.63 -9.69
C ILE A 138 -10.18 -7.67 -11.19
N PHE A 139 -10.90 -6.68 -11.69
CA PHE A 139 -11.25 -6.57 -13.11
C PHE A 139 -10.20 -5.75 -13.85
N SER A 140 -9.90 -6.13 -15.09
CA SER A 140 -9.11 -5.28 -15.97
C SER A 140 -9.83 -3.95 -16.22
N ALA A 141 -9.12 -2.83 -16.07
CA ALA A 141 -9.63 -1.55 -16.52
C ALA A 141 -9.56 -1.53 -18.06
N THR A 142 -10.66 -1.22 -18.74
CA THR A 142 -10.57 -0.79 -20.14
C THR A 142 -9.72 0.48 -20.18
N PRO A 143 -8.81 0.68 -21.17
CA PRO A 143 -8.10 1.94 -21.29
C PRO A 143 -9.13 3.06 -21.34
N THR A 144 -9.17 3.90 -20.31
CA THR A 144 -9.98 5.11 -20.37
C THR A 144 -9.26 5.99 -21.38
N THR A 145 -9.79 6.09 -22.60
CA THR A 145 -9.43 7.16 -23.52
C THR A 145 -9.45 8.45 -22.70
N PRO A 146 -8.35 9.22 -22.63
CA PRO A 146 -8.36 10.46 -21.87
C PRO A 146 -9.54 11.29 -22.39
N LEU A 147 -10.40 11.74 -21.46
CA LEU A 147 -11.54 12.57 -21.80
C LEU A 147 -11.00 13.75 -22.64
N PRO A 148 -11.59 14.05 -23.83
CA PRO A 148 -11.11 15.15 -24.65
C PRO A 148 -11.06 16.42 -23.79
N THR A 149 -9.87 16.98 -23.67
CA THR A 149 -9.63 18.22 -22.94
C THR A 149 -10.60 19.26 -23.48
N SER A 150 -11.45 19.81 -22.61
CA SER A 150 -12.40 20.84 -23.02
C SER A 150 -11.63 21.99 -23.71
N PRO A 151 -12.12 22.51 -24.84
CA PRO A 151 -11.42 23.57 -25.55
C PRO A 151 -11.23 24.78 -24.62
N PRO A 152 -10.10 25.50 -24.74
CA PRO A 152 -9.83 26.65 -23.91
C PRO A 152 -10.97 27.67 -24.02
N VAL A 153 -11.49 28.07 -22.86
CA VAL A 153 -12.54 29.08 -22.76
C VAL A 153 -12.01 30.36 -23.41
N THR A 154 -12.58 30.74 -24.55
CA THR A 154 -12.25 31.99 -25.23
C THR A 154 -12.68 33.15 -24.34
N ALA A 155 -11.74 34.01 -23.96
CA ALA A 155 -12.03 35.21 -23.16
C ALA A 155 -13.07 36.09 -23.88
N ALA A 156 -14.09 36.52 -23.15
CA ALA A 156 -15.12 37.42 -23.67
C ALA A 156 -14.50 38.78 -24.06
N PRO A 157 -14.96 39.43 -25.15
CA PRO A 157 -14.42 40.70 -25.59
C PRO A 157 -14.78 41.81 -24.59
N THR A 158 -13.77 42.59 -24.21
CA THR A 158 -13.92 43.78 -23.36
C THR A 158 -14.73 44.84 -24.10
N VAL A 159 -15.86 45.26 -23.53
CA VAL A 159 -16.69 46.34 -24.09
C VAL A 159 -15.97 47.67 -23.86
N SER A 160 -15.55 48.32 -24.93
CA SER A 160 -14.93 49.66 -24.92
C SER A 160 -15.98 50.73 -24.61
N ALA A 161 -15.70 51.59 -23.63
CA ALA A 161 -16.58 52.67 -23.21
C ALA A 161 -16.72 53.74 -24.32
N LYS A 162 -17.97 54.13 -24.60
CA LYS A 162 -18.35 55.14 -25.60
C LYS A 162 -17.95 56.56 -25.13
N PRO A 163 -17.48 57.47 -26.01
CA PRO A 163 -17.09 58.82 -25.62
C PRO A 163 -18.30 59.68 -25.25
N THR A 164 -18.14 60.47 -24.19
CA THR A 164 -19.09 61.49 -23.73
C THR A 164 -19.00 62.73 -24.64
N ASN A 165 -20.10 63.06 -25.33
CA ASN A 165 -20.20 64.31 -26.08
C ASN A 165 -20.55 65.47 -25.14
N THR A 166 -19.71 66.51 -25.15
CA THR A 166 -19.96 67.83 -24.58
C THR A 166 -20.57 68.76 -25.62
N THR A 167 -21.63 69.50 -25.26
CA THR A 167 -21.98 70.83 -25.83
C THR A 167 -23.17 71.45 -25.08
N PRO A 168 -23.40 72.77 -25.20
CA PRO A 168 -22.58 73.92 -24.82
C PRO A 168 -23.03 74.57 -23.50
#